data_AF-A0A1C5K3T4-F1
#
_entry.id   AF-A0A1C5K3T4-F1
#
_cell.length_a   1.000
_cell.length_b   1.000
_cell.length_c   1.000
_cell.angle_alpha   90.00
_cell.angle_beta   90.00
_cell.angle_gamma   90.00
#
_symmetry.space_group_name_H-M   'P 1'
#
loop_
_entity.id
_entity.type
_entity.pdbx_description
1 polymer ?
#
loop_
_entity_poly.entity_id
_entity_poly.type
_entity_poly.pdbx_seq_one_letter_code
_entity_poly.pdbx_strand_id
1 'polypeptide(L)'
;MRSERTQLDRAVVQGLYDRMRVVASAAYGAIERDRAGDPELPFAETACGRLAGSLDGPGLRALGMWAHHWCMRFYDDDTRVGLRLVREIATRSGLGWTADEVCWLLERSYAAGPAAAHRFTLPLAAAAELPPGTLPTTVDAGGTAGGAEDAAAGGGEADWRLAG
;
A
#
# COMPACT_ATOMS: atom_id res chain seq x y z
N MET A 1 25.42 5.72 7.76
CA MET A 1 24.39 6.73 8.09
C MET A 1 23.07 6.00 8.28
N ARG A 2 22.45 6.06 9.46
CA ARG A 2 21.09 5.52 9.66
C ARG A 2 20.12 6.51 9.03
N SER A 3 19.34 6.07 8.06
CA SER A 3 18.21 6.83 7.53
C SER A 3 17.30 7.20 8.69
N GLU A 4 17.07 8.50 8.87
CA GLU A 4 16.02 9.00 9.76
C GLU A 4 14.69 8.48 9.21
N ARG A 5 14.22 7.33 9.71
CA ARG A 5 12.81 6.97 9.58
C ARG A 5 12.06 8.11 10.24
N THR A 6 11.42 8.95 9.45
CA THR A 6 10.50 9.97 9.92
C THR A 6 9.33 9.24 10.54
N GLN A 7 9.47 8.86 11.81
CA GLN A 7 8.44 8.15 12.53
C GLN A 7 7.25 9.11 12.62
N LEU A 8 6.18 8.79 11.90
CA LEU A 8 4.94 9.56 11.93
C LEU A 8 4.53 9.83 13.38
N ASP A 9 4.09 11.07 13.64
CA ASP A 9 3.57 11.46 14.94
C ASP A 9 2.45 10.48 15.35
N ARG A 10 2.53 9.97 16.57
CA ARG A 10 1.53 9.07 17.15
C ARG A 10 0.12 9.68 17.07
N ALA A 11 -0.03 10.99 17.24
CA ALA A 11 -1.31 11.68 17.14
C ALA A 11 -1.90 11.58 15.72
N VAL A 12 -1.06 11.72 14.69
CA VAL A 12 -1.47 11.54 13.29
C VAL A 12 -1.94 10.10 13.07
N VAL A 13 -1.13 9.13 13.48
CA VAL A 13 -1.48 7.70 13.36
C VAL A 13 -2.79 7.37 14.08
N GLN A 14 -3.00 7.90 15.28
CA GLN A 14 -4.25 7.71 16.01
C GLN A 14 -5.45 8.32 15.27
N GLY A 15 -5.31 9.54 14.74
CA GLY A 15 -6.33 10.18 13.92
C GLY A 15 -6.67 9.42 12.63
N LEU A 16 -5.74 8.62 12.09
CA LEU A 16 -6.03 7.68 11.00
C LEU A 16 -6.94 6.54 11.49
N TYR A 17 -6.57 5.90 12.60
CA TYR A 17 -7.38 4.83 13.19
C TYR A 17 -8.78 5.28 13.54
N ASP A 18 -8.93 6.50 14.08
CA ASP A 18 -10.24 7.02 14.46
C ASP A 18 -11.13 7.28 13.24
N ARG A 19 -10.58 7.81 12.14
CA ARG A 19 -11.33 7.94 10.88
C ARG A 19 -11.69 6.60 10.26
N MET A 20 -10.78 5.64 10.26
CA MET A 20 -11.06 4.28 9.77
C MET A 20 -12.21 3.63 10.54
N ARG A 21 -12.28 3.82 11.87
CA ARG A 21 -13.35 3.26 12.70
C ARG A 21 -14.74 3.74 12.29
N VAL A 22 -14.88 4.96 11.78
CA VAL A 22 -16.17 5.53 11.32
C VAL A 22 -16.80 4.67 10.22
N VAL A 23 -15.99 4.18 9.28
CA VAL A 23 -16.47 3.40 8.12
C VAL A 23 -16.34 1.89 8.32
N ALA A 24 -15.59 1.44 9.33
CA ALA A 24 -15.18 0.05 9.48
C ALA A 24 -16.34 -0.95 9.48
N SER A 25 -17.42 -0.68 10.20
CA SER A 25 -18.56 -1.59 10.29
C SER A 25 -19.32 -1.70 8.96
N ALA A 26 -19.57 -0.56 8.31
CA ALA A 26 -20.25 -0.52 7.02
C ALA A 26 -19.40 -1.21 5.92
N ALA A 27 -18.10 -0.94 5.91
CA ALA A 27 -17.16 -1.54 4.98
C ALA A 27 -17.02 -3.05 5.21
N TYR A 28 -16.91 -3.50 6.46
CA TYR A 28 -16.90 -4.93 6.80
C TYR A 28 -18.17 -5.64 6.31
N GLY A 29 -19.36 -5.09 6.63
CA GLY A 29 -20.62 -5.66 6.17
C GLY A 29 -20.78 -5.66 4.64
N ALA A 30 -20.21 -4.68 3.94
CA ALA A 30 -20.17 -4.66 2.49
C ALA A 30 -19.24 -5.76 1.93
N ILE A 31 -18.04 -5.92 2.52
CA ILE A 31 -17.08 -6.96 2.13
C ILE A 31 -17.66 -8.36 2.34
N GLU A 32 -18.28 -8.64 3.48
CA GLU A 32 -18.83 -9.97 3.75
C GLU A 32 -19.98 -10.30 2.79
N ARG A 33 -20.84 -9.33 2.45
CA ARG A 33 -21.90 -9.52 1.44
C ARG A 33 -21.33 -9.80 0.07
N ASP A 34 -20.33 -9.03 -0.35
CA ASP A 34 -19.69 -9.21 -1.66
C ASP A 34 -18.89 -10.53 -1.70
N ARG A 35 -18.33 -10.98 -0.57
CA ARG A 35 -17.63 -12.26 -0.48
C ARG A 35 -18.59 -13.44 -0.66
N ALA A 36 -19.79 -13.35 -0.10
CA ALA A 36 -20.84 -14.35 -0.23
C ALA A 36 -21.65 -14.24 -1.53
N GLY A 37 -21.48 -13.16 -2.28
CA GLY A 37 -22.21 -12.86 -3.51
C GLY A 37 -21.56 -13.41 -4.78
N ASP A 38 -22.13 -13.00 -5.92
CA ASP A 38 -21.60 -13.31 -7.24
C ASP A 38 -20.33 -12.50 -7.54
N PRO A 39 -19.17 -13.15 -7.77
CA PRO A 39 -17.93 -12.44 -8.11
C PRO A 39 -17.98 -11.71 -9.46
N GLU A 40 -18.84 -12.14 -10.39
CA GLU A 40 -18.95 -11.57 -11.74
C GLU A 40 -19.82 -10.30 -11.79
N LEU A 41 -20.51 -9.98 -10.69
CA LEU A 41 -21.36 -8.80 -10.62
C LEU A 41 -20.54 -7.52 -10.90
N PRO A 42 -21.02 -6.58 -11.74
CA PRO A 42 -20.36 -5.30 -11.96
C PRO A 42 -20.11 -4.56 -10.65
N PHE A 43 -18.95 -3.90 -10.50
CA PHE A 43 -18.53 -3.35 -9.19
C PHE A 43 -19.56 -2.35 -8.65
N ALA A 44 -20.10 -1.48 -9.50
CA ALA A 44 -21.12 -0.50 -9.13
C ALA A 44 -22.39 -1.13 -8.52
N GLU A 45 -22.67 -2.39 -8.83
CA GLU A 45 -23.82 -3.14 -8.35
C GLU A 45 -23.50 -3.97 -7.09
N THR A 46 -22.24 -4.04 -6.64
CA THR A 46 -21.89 -4.71 -5.40
C THR A 46 -22.22 -3.85 -4.17
N ALA A 47 -22.23 -4.44 -2.97
CA ALA A 47 -22.41 -3.68 -1.74
C ALA A 47 -21.24 -2.72 -1.50
N CYS A 48 -20.00 -3.11 -1.83
CA CYS A 48 -18.85 -2.23 -1.75
C CYS A 48 -18.92 -1.10 -2.79
N GLY A 49 -19.38 -1.37 -4.02
CA GLY A 49 -19.57 -0.32 -5.03
C GLY A 49 -20.63 0.70 -4.66
N ARG A 50 -21.77 0.26 -4.12
CA ARG A 50 -22.80 1.16 -3.58
C ARG A 50 -22.27 2.00 -2.42
N LEU A 51 -21.54 1.39 -1.49
CA LEU A 51 -20.89 2.12 -0.39
C LEU A 51 -19.96 3.20 -0.95
N ALA A 52 -19.03 2.82 -1.84
CA ALA A 52 -18.08 3.75 -2.43
C ALA A 52 -18.76 4.87 -3.25
N GLY A 53 -19.88 4.58 -3.93
CA GLY A 53 -20.67 5.59 -4.66
C GLY A 53 -21.45 6.55 -3.75
N SER A 54 -21.72 6.15 -2.50
CA SER A 54 -22.46 6.96 -1.53
C SER A 54 -21.59 7.94 -0.73
N LEU A 55 -20.27 7.77 -0.76
CA LEU A 55 -19.33 8.55 0.03
C LEU A 55 -18.81 9.74 -0.77
N ASP A 56 -18.86 10.93 -0.17
CA ASP A 56 -18.16 12.11 -0.65
C ASP A 56 -16.69 12.10 -0.18
N GLY A 57 -15.88 13.06 -0.66
CA GLY A 57 -14.41 13.08 -0.52
C GLY A 57 -13.88 12.60 0.85
N PRO A 58 -14.29 13.19 1.99
CA PRO A 58 -13.83 12.77 3.31
C PRO A 58 -14.21 11.33 3.70
N GLY A 59 -15.39 10.88 3.29
CA GLY A 59 -15.86 9.51 3.53
C GLY A 59 -15.11 8.49 2.68
N LEU A 60 -14.89 8.81 1.40
CA LEU A 60 -14.16 7.95 0.47
C LEU A 60 -12.69 7.77 0.91
N ARG A 61 -12.07 8.86 1.40
CA ARG A 61 -10.75 8.82 2.05
C ARG A 61 -10.68 7.78 3.17
N ALA A 62 -11.62 7.85 4.12
CA ALA A 62 -11.65 6.95 5.26
C ALA A 62 -11.85 5.49 4.80
N LEU A 63 -12.69 5.27 3.79
CA LEU A 63 -12.92 3.95 3.19
C LEU A 63 -11.66 3.38 2.55
N GLY A 64 -10.94 4.17 1.74
CA GLY A 64 -9.69 3.72 1.13
C GLY A 64 -8.66 3.31 2.18
N MET A 65 -8.49 4.12 3.22
CA MET A 65 -7.58 3.86 4.32
C MET A 65 -7.92 2.55 5.06
N TRP A 66 -9.21 2.35 5.36
CA TRP A 66 -9.70 1.12 5.97
C TRP A 66 -9.50 -0.10 5.06
N ALA A 67 -9.81 0.01 3.76
CA ALA A 67 -9.68 -1.07 2.79
C ALA A 67 -8.22 -1.52 2.63
N HIS A 68 -7.28 -0.56 2.56
CA HIS A 68 -5.85 -0.86 2.56
C HIS A 68 -5.42 -1.58 3.84
N HIS A 69 -5.81 -1.06 5.01
CA HIS A 69 -5.48 -1.66 6.30
C HIS A 69 -6.07 -3.08 6.45
N TRP A 70 -7.30 -3.27 6.01
CA TRP A 70 -7.98 -4.56 6.02
C TRP A 70 -7.24 -5.58 5.15
N CYS A 71 -6.91 -5.23 3.89
CA CYS A 71 -6.14 -6.13 3.03
C CYS A 71 -4.77 -6.46 3.65
N MET A 72 -4.08 -5.45 4.17
CA MET A 72 -2.79 -5.59 4.88
C MET A 72 -2.83 -6.59 6.04
N ARG A 73 -3.96 -6.65 6.76
CA ARG A 73 -4.14 -7.55 7.90
C ARG A 73 -4.47 -8.98 7.50
N PHE A 74 -5.12 -9.17 6.36
CA PHE A 74 -5.71 -10.46 5.96
C PHE A 74 -5.11 -11.01 4.65
N TYR A 75 -3.93 -10.56 4.20
CA TYR A 75 -3.34 -10.96 2.90
C TYR A 75 -3.21 -12.47 2.68
N ASP A 76 -3.10 -13.26 3.76
CA ASP A 76 -3.01 -14.72 3.70
C ASP A 76 -4.39 -15.42 3.70
N ASP A 77 -5.48 -14.64 3.77
CA ASP A 77 -6.88 -15.09 3.68
C ASP A 77 -7.52 -14.65 2.34
N ASP A 78 -8.81 -14.96 2.15
CA ASP A 78 -9.58 -14.49 0.99
C ASP A 78 -9.76 -12.95 1.01
N THR A 79 -8.84 -12.28 0.33
CA THR A 79 -8.80 -10.83 0.12
C THR A 79 -9.35 -10.38 -1.23
N ARG A 80 -9.92 -11.27 -2.05
CA ARG A 80 -10.33 -10.93 -3.43
C ARG A 80 -11.23 -9.70 -3.51
N VAL A 81 -12.19 -9.60 -2.58
CA VAL A 81 -13.13 -8.48 -2.48
C VAL A 81 -12.43 -7.20 -2.06
N GLY A 82 -11.56 -7.26 -1.04
CA GLY A 82 -10.79 -6.10 -0.58
C GLY A 82 -9.83 -5.59 -1.65
N LEU A 83 -9.17 -6.49 -2.39
CA LEU A 83 -8.29 -6.14 -3.51
C LEU A 83 -9.06 -5.48 -4.64
N ARG A 84 -10.25 -6.00 -4.97
CA ARG A 84 -11.15 -5.36 -5.94
C ARG A 84 -11.53 -3.95 -5.48
N LEU A 85 -11.96 -3.80 -4.22
CA LEU A 85 -12.31 -2.49 -3.64
C LEU A 85 -11.13 -1.50 -3.70
N VAL A 86 -9.92 -1.94 -3.35
CA VAL A 86 -8.70 -1.11 -3.43
C VAL A 86 -8.46 -0.62 -4.85
N ARG A 87 -8.55 -1.50 -5.86
CA ARG A 87 -8.35 -1.12 -7.27
C ARG A 87 -9.40 -0.12 -7.74
N GLU A 88 -10.66 -0.34 -7.37
CA GLU A 88 -11.79 0.49 -7.78
C GLU A 88 -11.83 1.86 -7.09
N ILE A 89 -11.30 1.97 -5.87
CA ILE A 89 -11.13 3.26 -5.19
C ILE A 89 -9.92 4.01 -5.75
N ALA A 90 -8.83 3.31 -6.04
CA ALA A 90 -7.59 3.91 -6.56
C ALA A 90 -7.76 4.60 -7.92
N THR A 91 -8.79 4.26 -8.70
CA THR A 91 -9.11 4.90 -9.98
C THR A 91 -9.97 6.16 -9.84
N ARG A 92 -10.41 6.50 -8.63
CA ARG A 92 -11.28 7.65 -8.37
C ARG A 92 -10.48 8.83 -7.86
N SER A 93 -10.81 10.02 -8.34
CA SER A 93 -10.30 11.27 -7.79
C SER A 93 -10.99 11.60 -6.45
N GLY A 94 -10.28 12.30 -5.58
CA GLY A 94 -10.83 12.79 -4.32
C GLY A 94 -10.52 11.88 -3.13
N LEU A 95 -9.40 11.16 -3.19
CA LEU A 95 -8.85 10.50 -2.01
C LEU A 95 -8.38 11.57 -1.01
N GLY A 96 -7.77 12.66 -1.46
CA GLY A 96 -7.53 13.88 -0.66
C GLY A 96 -6.76 13.61 0.64
N TRP A 97 -5.58 13.00 0.52
CA TRP A 97 -4.71 12.60 1.64
C TRP A 97 -3.62 13.64 1.91
N THR A 98 -3.11 13.67 3.13
CA THR A 98 -1.92 14.47 3.45
C THR A 98 -0.64 13.69 3.15
N ALA A 99 0.49 14.39 3.01
CA ALA A 99 1.80 13.78 2.81
C ALA A 99 2.11 12.70 3.86
N ASP A 100 1.86 13.00 5.14
CA ASP A 100 2.07 12.08 6.25
C ASP A 100 1.22 10.81 6.11
N GLU A 101 -0.03 10.95 5.69
CA GLU A 101 -0.94 9.81 5.49
C GLU A 101 -0.47 8.91 4.35
N VAL A 102 -0.02 9.51 3.24
CA VAL A 102 0.55 8.76 2.12
C VAL A 102 1.84 8.05 2.56
N CYS A 103 2.74 8.74 3.26
CA CYS A 103 3.94 8.15 3.83
C CYS A 103 3.62 6.98 4.77
N TRP A 104 2.62 7.12 5.64
CA TRP A 104 2.19 6.05 6.53
C TRP A 104 1.75 4.81 5.73
N LEU A 105 0.92 4.98 4.71
CA LEU A 105 0.43 3.87 3.88
C LEU A 105 1.57 3.20 3.10
N LEU A 106 2.53 3.98 2.59
CA LEU A 106 3.73 3.47 1.95
C LEU A 106 4.58 2.67 2.95
N GLU A 107 4.83 3.19 4.16
CA GLU A 107 5.56 2.48 5.20
C GLU A 107 4.88 1.16 5.60
N ARG A 108 3.55 1.17 5.78
CA ARG A 108 2.78 -0.05 6.03
C ARG A 108 2.94 -1.05 4.90
N SER A 109 2.97 -0.58 3.66
CA SER A 109 3.21 -1.39 2.47
C SER A 109 4.63 -1.96 2.43
N TYR A 110 5.66 -1.17 2.70
CA TYR A 110 7.05 -1.65 2.74
C TYR A 110 7.30 -2.64 3.87
N ALA A 111 6.62 -2.47 5.01
CA ALA A 111 6.69 -3.40 6.12
C ALA A 111 5.91 -4.71 5.87
N ALA A 112 5.11 -4.80 4.80
CA ALA A 112 4.40 -6.00 4.43
C ALA A 112 5.36 -7.10 3.99
N GLY A 113 5.02 -8.37 4.27
CA GLY A 113 5.74 -9.52 3.76
C GLY A 113 5.81 -9.59 2.23
N PRO A 114 6.64 -10.48 1.67
CA PRO A 114 6.96 -10.51 0.24
C PRO A 114 5.78 -10.85 -0.69
N ALA A 115 4.66 -11.36 -0.18
CA ALA A 115 3.55 -11.89 -0.98
C ALA A 115 2.61 -10.84 -1.61
N ALA A 116 2.71 -9.56 -1.28
CA ALA A 116 1.66 -8.58 -1.61
C ALA A 116 2.10 -7.54 -2.67
N ALA A 117 1.87 -7.79 -3.96
CA ALA A 117 2.16 -6.83 -5.03
C ALA A 117 1.21 -5.61 -5.02
N HIS A 118 -0.07 -5.80 -4.64
CA HIS A 118 -1.12 -4.75 -4.70
C HIS A 118 -1.12 -3.77 -3.53
N ARG A 119 -0.22 -3.94 -2.55
CA ARG A 119 -0.14 -3.06 -1.37
C ARG A 119 0.12 -1.60 -1.73
N PHE A 120 0.86 -1.37 -2.82
CA PHE A 120 1.20 -0.03 -3.30
C PHE A 120 0.11 0.61 -4.17
N THR A 121 -0.91 -0.13 -4.61
CA THR A 121 -1.94 0.38 -5.53
C THR A 121 -2.62 1.64 -4.98
N LEU A 122 -3.13 1.59 -3.75
CA LEU A 122 -3.79 2.72 -3.14
C LEU A 122 -2.82 3.83 -2.66
N PRO A 123 -1.71 3.51 -1.97
CA PRO A 123 -0.71 4.53 -1.62
C PRO A 123 -0.20 5.34 -2.82
N LEU A 124 0.09 4.68 -3.95
CA LEU A 124 0.59 5.36 -5.16
C LEU A 124 -0.50 6.19 -5.85
N ALA A 125 -1.74 5.71 -5.88
CA ALA A 125 -2.85 6.50 -6.41
C ALA A 125 -3.05 7.81 -5.64
N ALA A 126 -2.99 7.75 -4.31
CA ALA A 126 -3.10 8.96 -3.51
C ALA A 126 -1.85 9.85 -3.55
N ALA A 127 -0.66 9.27 -3.69
CA ALA A 127 0.56 10.04 -3.95
C ALA A 127 0.43 10.89 -5.21
N ALA A 128 -0.24 10.39 -6.25
CA ALA A 128 -0.47 11.11 -7.50
C ALA A 128 -1.43 12.31 -7.36
N GLU A 129 -2.24 12.38 -6.29
CA GLU A 129 -3.10 13.53 -6.02
C GLU A 129 -2.37 14.67 -5.25
N LEU A 130 -1.16 14.41 -4.73
CA LEU A 130 -0.39 15.41 -4.00
C LEU A 130 0.33 16.37 -4.95
N PRO A 131 0.56 17.63 -4.53
CA PRO A 131 1.42 18.54 -5.30
C PRO A 131 2.83 17.97 -5.51
N PRO A 132 3.47 18.21 -6.66
CA PRO A 132 4.85 17.78 -6.92
C PRO A 132 5.82 18.25 -5.81
N GLY A 133 6.72 17.37 -5.38
CA GLY A 133 7.71 17.67 -4.33
C GLY A 133 7.17 17.60 -2.89
N THR A 134 5.91 17.22 -2.70
CA THR A 134 5.31 17.05 -1.36
C THR A 134 5.84 15.81 -0.62
N LEU A 135 6.10 14.73 -1.35
CA LEU A 135 6.67 13.52 -0.76
C LEU A 135 8.20 13.60 -0.73
N PRO A 136 8.86 13.08 0.33
CA PRO A 136 10.31 12.99 0.38
C PRO A 136 10.85 12.16 -0.79
N THR A 137 11.94 12.61 -1.41
CA THR A 137 12.59 11.95 -2.56
C THR A 137 13.09 10.52 -2.25
N THR A 138 13.15 10.13 -0.98
CA THR A 138 13.64 8.83 -0.50
C THR A 138 12.64 7.68 -0.60
N VAL A 139 11.44 7.89 -1.15
CA VAL A 139 10.62 6.78 -1.66
C VAL A 139 11.14 6.33 -3.03
N ASP A 140 12.45 6.30 -3.20
CA ASP A 140 13.08 5.67 -4.34
C ASP A 140 12.95 4.16 -4.15
N ALA A 141 12.27 3.53 -5.10
CA ALA A 141 12.28 2.10 -5.26
C ALA A 141 13.73 1.62 -5.29
N GLY A 142 14.13 0.88 -4.26
CA GLY A 142 15.44 0.23 -4.23
C GLY A 142 15.62 -0.61 -5.50
N GLY A 143 16.56 -0.19 -6.35
CA GLY A 143 16.84 -0.90 -7.58
C GLY A 143 17.64 -0.10 -8.61
N THR A 144 18.88 0.27 -8.29
CA THR A 144 19.96 0.16 -9.29
C THR A 144 21.26 -0.19 -8.60
N ALA A 145 21.88 -1.23 -9.15
CA ALA A 145 23.05 -1.92 -8.68
C ALA A 145 24.27 -1.00 -8.49
N GLY A 146 25.10 -1.40 -7.53
CA GLY A 146 26.37 -0.75 -7.23
C GLY A 146 27.26 -0.63 -8.45
N GLY A 147 27.99 0.50 -8.46
CA GLY A 147 29.00 0.81 -9.45
C GLY A 147 30.02 -0.32 -9.58
N ALA A 148 30.31 -0.62 -10.84
CA ALA A 148 31.58 -1.18 -11.24
C ALA A 148 32.72 -0.19 -10.95
N GLU A 149 33.95 -0.70 -11.01
CA GLU A 149 35.26 -0.09 -10.71
C GLU A 149 35.65 -0.34 -9.23
N ASP A 150 36.66 -1.13 -8.88
CA ASP A 150 37.99 -1.24 -9.48
C ASP A 150 38.69 -2.51 -8.97
N ALA A 151 39.27 -3.33 -9.86
CA ALA A 151 40.33 -4.30 -9.54
C ALA A 151 40.96 -4.84 -10.82
N ALA A 152 41.83 -4.04 -11.43
CA ALA A 152 42.82 -4.54 -12.38
C ALA A 152 44.09 -4.99 -11.65
N ALA A 153 44.74 -5.98 -12.27
CA ALA A 153 46.13 -6.45 -12.08
C ALA A 153 46.41 -7.52 -11.01
N GLY A 154 46.53 -8.77 -11.49
CA GLY A 154 47.87 -9.32 -11.74
C GLY A 154 48.41 -10.35 -10.75
N GLY A 155 48.50 -11.59 -11.23
CA GLY A 155 49.63 -12.49 -10.93
C GLY A 155 49.48 -13.42 -9.72
N GLY A 156 49.77 -14.71 -9.93
CA GLY A 156 50.12 -15.62 -8.83
C GLY A 156 49.47 -16.99 -8.91
N GLU A 157 50.09 -17.86 -9.69
CA GLU A 157 49.99 -19.31 -9.63
C GLU A 157 50.19 -19.86 -8.19
N ALA A 158 49.30 -20.75 -7.75
CA ALA A 158 49.61 -21.83 -6.81
C ALA A 158 48.51 -22.92 -6.88
N ASP A 159 48.89 -24.01 -7.53
CA ASP A 159 48.39 -25.38 -7.34
C ASP A 159 48.31 -25.73 -5.83
N TRP A 160 47.37 -26.59 -5.43
CA TRP A 160 47.58 -27.84 -4.66
C TRP A 160 46.22 -28.51 -4.32
N ARG A 161 45.84 -29.49 -5.15
CA ARG A 161 45.29 -30.81 -4.77
C ARG A 161 44.00 -30.99 -3.93
N LEU A 162 43.19 -31.92 -4.48
CA LEU A 162 42.40 -33.01 -3.86
C LEU A 162 40.96 -32.73 -3.36
N ALA A 163 39.98 -33.17 -4.15
CA ALA A 163 39.02 -34.23 -3.76
C ALA A 163 38.30 -34.77 -5.01
N GLY A 164 38.53 -36.06 -5.34
CA GLY A 164 37.81 -36.81 -6.38
C GLY A 164 38.73 -37.44 -7.41
#